data_AF-A0A9E1RF88-F1
#
_entry.id   AF-A0A9E1RF88-F1
#
_cell.length_a   1.000
_cell.length_b   1.000
_cell.length_c   1.000
_cell.angle_alpha   90.00
_cell.angle_beta   90.00
_cell.angle_gamma   90.00
#
_symmetry.space_group_name_H-M   'P 1'
#
loop_
_entity.id
_entity.type
_entity.pdbx_description
1 polymer ?
#
loop_
_entity_poly.entity_id
_entity_poly.type
_entity_poly.pdbx_seq_one_letter_code
_entity_poly.pdbx_strand_id
1 'polypeptide(L)'
;MSKKFKNNLIGIVIFVGGLIAINLWRGPPDMSLRNQSLKEMVHSSLKRFHYACQHLWEDQGSGENCTKESVPKILVETFDLPGINISGDGNQEDWQATARHDTLMDQIFIIDASGVINRLDSPPK
;
A
#
# COMPACT_ATOMS: atom_id res chain seq x y z
N MET A 1 11.71 -11.06 -54.42
CA MET A 1 11.68 -10.55 -53.02
C MET A 1 12.89 -9.63 -52.82
N SER A 2 12.67 -8.33 -52.60
CA SER A 2 13.72 -7.29 -52.68
C SER A 2 14.75 -7.40 -51.55
N LYS A 3 16.06 -7.32 -51.86
CA LYS A 3 17.17 -7.39 -50.88
C LYS A 3 17.01 -6.43 -49.70
N LYS A 4 16.33 -5.29 -49.89
CA LYS A 4 16.00 -4.32 -48.83
C LYS A 4 15.09 -4.89 -47.73
N PHE A 5 14.16 -5.77 -48.09
CA PHE A 5 13.23 -6.38 -47.13
C PHE A 5 13.95 -7.38 -46.21
N LYS A 6 14.93 -8.12 -46.75
CA LYS A 6 15.72 -9.11 -46.01
C LYS A 6 16.62 -8.45 -44.96
N ASN A 7 17.24 -7.32 -45.30
CA ASN A 7 18.09 -6.56 -44.38
C ASN A 7 17.29 -5.89 -43.24
N ASN A 8 16.11 -5.33 -43.54
CA ASN A 8 15.25 -4.75 -42.49
C ASN A 8 14.71 -5.82 -41.53
N LEU A 9 14.37 -7.01 -42.03
CA LEU A 9 13.89 -8.11 -41.18
C LEU A 9 14.97 -8.58 -40.20
N ILE A 10 16.23 -8.69 -40.65
CA ILE A 10 17.37 -9.07 -39.81
C ILE A 10 17.64 -8.01 -38.73
N GLY A 11 17.55 -6.72 -39.06
CA GLY A 11 17.73 -5.64 -38.09
C GLY A 11 16.69 -5.66 -36.96
N ILE A 12 15.42 -5.96 -37.30
CA ILE A 12 14.34 -6.05 -36.31
C ILE A 12 14.54 -7.25 -35.37
N VAL A 13 14.93 -8.41 -35.90
CA VAL A 13 15.14 -9.62 -35.09
C VAL A 13 16.27 -9.44 -34.06
N ILE A 14 17.36 -8.77 -34.45
CA ILE A 14 18.46 -8.47 -33.53
C ILE A 14 18.03 -7.49 -32.43
N PHE A 15 17.25 -6.47 -32.79
CA PHE A 15 16.78 -5.46 -31.84
C PHE A 15 15.80 -6.05 -30.80
N VAL A 16 14.86 -6.88 -31.25
CA VAL A 16 13.90 -7.57 -30.37
C VAL A 16 14.61 -8.60 -29.49
N GLY A 17 15.58 -9.35 -30.03
CA GLY A 17 16.39 -10.29 -29.26
C GLY A 17 17.20 -9.61 -28.14
N GLY A 18 17.79 -8.44 -28.42
CA GLY A 18 18.49 -7.64 -27.43
C GLY A 18 17.59 -7.14 -26.29
N LEU A 19 16.38 -6.67 -26.61
CA LEU A 19 15.42 -6.18 -25.61
C LEU A 19 14.93 -7.30 -24.67
N ILE A 20 14.70 -8.51 -25.20
CA ILE A 20 14.27 -9.66 -24.38
C ILE A 20 15.41 -10.11 -23.46
N ALA A 21 16.66 -10.14 -23.95
CA ALA A 21 17.82 -10.52 -23.15
C ALA A 21 18.07 -9.54 -21.97
N ILE A 22 17.88 -8.23 -22.18
CA ILE A 22 18.03 -7.22 -21.12
C ILE A 22 16.99 -7.42 -20.00
N ASN A 23 15.75 -7.79 -20.36
CA ASN A 23 14.70 -8.04 -19.36
C ASN A 23 14.89 -9.36 -18.61
N LEU A 24 15.47 -10.39 -19.23
CA LEU A 24 15.81 -11.66 -18.57
C LEU A 24 17.05 -11.53 -17.67
N TRP A 25 18.03 -10.69 -18.04
CA TRP A 25 19.28 -10.52 -17.28
C TRP A 25 19.10 -9.72 -15.98
N ARG A 26 18.05 -8.89 -15.90
CA ARG A 26 17.74 -8.09 -14.69
C ARG A 26 17.23 -8.89 -13.49
N GLY A 27 17.14 -10.21 -13.61
CA GLY A 27 16.68 -11.08 -12.52
C GLY A 27 15.20 -10.85 -12.18
N PRO A 28 14.62 -11.65 -11.27
CA PRO A 28 13.29 -11.38 -10.76
C PRO A 28 13.25 -9.98 -10.12
N PRO A 29 12.11 -9.27 -10.20
CA PRO A 29 11.96 -7.98 -9.54
C PRO A 29 12.31 -8.13 -8.06
N ASP A 30 13.08 -7.18 -7.52
CA ASP A 30 13.51 -7.21 -6.13
C ASP A 30 12.28 -7.18 -5.22
N MET A 31 11.95 -8.36 -4.69
CA MET A 31 10.80 -8.56 -3.81
C MET A 31 10.95 -7.77 -2.51
N SER A 32 12.17 -7.38 -2.12
CA SER A 32 12.40 -6.54 -0.94
C SER A 32 11.90 -5.11 -1.16
N LEU A 33 12.20 -4.50 -2.32
CA LEU A 33 11.71 -3.17 -2.69
C LEU A 33 10.19 -3.15 -2.81
N ARG A 34 9.61 -4.19 -3.41
CA ARG A 34 8.15 -4.33 -3.48
C ARG A 34 7.54 -4.45 -2.08
N ASN A 35 8.10 -5.27 -1.21
CA ASN A 35 7.57 -5.41 0.15
C ASN A 35 7.71 -4.10 0.94
N GLN A 36 8.80 -3.37 0.77
CA GLN A 36 8.98 -2.06 1.40
C GLN A 36 7.93 -1.05 0.93
N SER A 37 7.68 -0.94 -0.38
CA SER A 37 6.68 0.00 -0.89
C SER A 37 5.26 -0.34 -0.42
N LEU A 38 4.93 -1.62 -0.30
CA LEU A 38 3.66 -2.07 0.26
C LEU A 38 3.54 -1.72 1.75
N LYS A 39 4.61 -1.85 2.54
CA LYS A 39 4.63 -1.41 3.96
C LYS A 39 4.41 0.09 4.07
N GLU A 40 5.08 0.88 3.24
CA GLU A 40 4.91 2.34 3.21
C GLU A 40 3.48 2.74 2.83
N MET A 41 2.86 2.01 1.91
CA MET A 41 1.45 2.21 1.55
C MET A 41 0.50 1.96 2.73
N VAL A 42 0.72 0.88 3.49
CA VAL A 42 -0.05 0.58 4.70
C VAL A 42 0.15 1.66 5.77
N HIS A 43 1.40 2.06 6.02
CA HIS A 43 1.72 3.12 6.96
C HIS A 43 1.06 4.45 6.58
N SER A 44 1.11 4.82 5.30
CA SER A 44 0.47 6.04 4.81
C SER A 44 -1.04 6.00 4.98
N SER A 45 -1.65 4.84 4.73
CA SER A 45 -3.09 4.64 4.90
C SER A 45 -3.51 4.78 6.37
N LEU A 46 -2.78 4.16 7.30
CA LEU A 46 -3.02 4.32 8.74
C LEU A 46 -2.94 5.78 9.18
N LYS A 47 -1.92 6.53 8.74
CA LYS A 47 -1.78 7.95 9.08
C LYS A 47 -2.92 8.79 8.53
N ARG A 48 -3.39 8.52 7.32
CA ARG A 48 -4.52 9.23 6.71
C ARG A 48 -5.83 8.93 7.44
N PHE A 49 -6.02 7.69 7.88
CA PHE A 49 -7.19 7.34 8.68
C PHE A 49 -7.16 8.02 10.05
N HIS A 50 -6.01 8.00 10.73
CA HIS A 50 -5.81 8.73 11.99
C HIS A 50 -6.07 10.23 11.83
N TYR A 51 -5.56 10.85 10.77
CA TYR A 51 -5.84 12.26 10.45
C TYR A 51 -7.34 12.52 10.22
N ALA A 52 -8.04 11.61 9.53
CA ALA A 52 -9.48 11.74 9.33
C ALA A 52 -10.26 11.64 10.65
N CYS A 53 -9.82 10.78 11.58
CA CYS A 53 -10.38 10.71 12.93
C CYS A 53 -10.09 11.97 13.75
N GLN A 54 -8.89 12.53 13.64
CA GLN A 54 -8.54 13.80 14.29
C GLN A 54 -9.50 14.92 13.87
N HIS A 55 -9.76 15.05 12.57
CA HIS A 55 -10.75 16.01 12.06
C HIS A 55 -12.15 15.75 12.60
N LEU A 56 -12.58 14.48 12.66
CA LEU A 56 -13.88 14.13 13.21
C LEU A 56 -14.02 14.56 14.67
N TRP A 57 -12.99 14.34 15.50
CA TRP A 57 -13.00 14.74 16.90
C TRP A 57 -12.89 16.24 17.10
N GLU A 58 -12.18 16.95 16.22
CA GLU A 58 -12.14 18.41 16.21
C GLU A 58 -13.52 19.00 15.89
N ASP A 59 -14.27 18.39 14.96
CA ASP A 59 -15.58 18.88 14.52
C ASP A 59 -16.74 18.45 15.43
N GLN A 60 -16.76 17.19 15.89
CA GLN A 60 -17.90 16.59 16.59
C GLN A 60 -17.65 16.37 18.08
N GLY A 61 -16.39 16.36 18.52
CA GLY A 61 -15.98 16.17 19.89
C GLY A 61 -15.21 14.87 20.14
N SER A 62 -14.38 14.90 21.18
CA SER A 62 -13.44 13.82 21.53
C SER A 62 -14.08 12.49 21.93
N GLY A 63 -15.36 12.50 22.30
CA GLY A 63 -16.12 11.32 22.70
C GLY A 63 -16.72 10.53 21.55
N GLU A 64 -16.65 11.05 20.32
CA GLU A 64 -17.21 10.38 19.15
C GLU A 64 -16.37 9.18 18.73
N ASN A 65 -17.06 8.12 18.33
CA ASN A 65 -16.39 6.91 17.90
C ASN A 65 -15.90 7.04 16.45
N CYS A 66 -14.59 6.94 16.23
CA CYS A 66 -14.03 6.98 14.88
C CYS A 66 -13.93 5.58 14.27
N THR A 67 -14.84 5.30 13.35
CA THR A 67 -14.86 4.12 12.50
C THR A 67 -14.72 4.54 11.05
N LYS A 68 -14.48 3.56 10.16
CA LYS A 68 -14.41 3.83 8.72
C LYS A 68 -15.72 4.42 8.19
N GLU A 69 -16.83 4.07 8.82
CA GLU A 69 -18.19 4.51 8.48
C GLU A 69 -18.52 5.90 9.01
N SER A 70 -17.90 6.34 10.12
CA SER A 70 -18.13 7.68 10.66
C SER A 70 -17.32 8.76 9.94
N VAL A 71 -16.26 8.37 9.23
CA VAL A 71 -15.45 9.26 8.41
C VAL A 71 -16.15 9.57 7.07
N PRO A 72 -16.11 10.83 6.59
CA PRO A 72 -16.63 11.20 5.27
C PRO A 72 -16.08 10.31 4.15
N LYS A 73 -16.96 9.84 3.26
CA LYS A 73 -16.60 8.93 2.16
C LYS A 73 -15.42 9.43 1.30
N ILE A 74 -15.32 10.75 1.10
CA ILE A 74 -14.21 11.36 0.36
C ILE A 74 -12.85 11.11 1.01
N LEU A 75 -12.79 11.05 2.34
CA LEU A 75 -11.58 10.74 3.10
C LEU A 75 -11.32 9.23 3.13
N VAL A 76 -12.37 8.41 3.14
CA VAL A 76 -12.24 6.94 3.07
C VAL A 76 -11.45 6.50 1.84
N GLU A 77 -11.74 7.06 0.67
CA GLU A 77 -11.02 6.75 -0.58
C GLU A 77 -9.52 7.11 -0.53
N THR A 78 -9.07 7.92 0.44
CA THR A 78 -7.66 8.30 0.60
C THR A 78 -6.83 7.29 1.39
N PHE A 79 -7.46 6.47 2.24
CA PHE A 79 -6.78 5.49 3.08
C PHE A 79 -7.24 4.05 2.82
N ASP A 80 -8.42 3.85 2.26
CA ASP A 80 -8.93 2.54 1.86
C ASP A 80 -8.45 2.17 0.45
N LEU A 81 -7.13 2.00 0.32
CA LEU A 81 -6.50 1.73 -0.95
C LEU A 81 -6.66 0.26 -1.38
N PRO A 82 -6.64 -0.04 -2.69
CA PRO A 82 -6.75 -1.40 -3.18
C PRO A 82 -5.70 -2.34 -2.57
N GLY A 83 -6.16 -3.49 -2.07
CA GLY A 83 -5.30 -4.49 -1.44
C GLY A 83 -4.89 -4.17 -0.01
N ILE A 84 -5.38 -3.08 0.57
CA ILE A 84 -5.22 -2.76 1.98
C ILE A 84 -6.56 -2.99 2.68
N ASN A 85 -6.54 -3.82 3.72
CA ASN A 85 -7.64 -3.95 4.64
C ASN A 85 -7.33 -3.12 5.89
N ILE A 86 -8.15 -2.11 6.15
CA ILE A 86 -8.00 -1.18 7.28
C ILE A 86 -9.30 -1.13 8.09
N SER A 87 -9.15 -1.20 9.41
CA SER A 87 -10.25 -1.14 10.36
C SER A 87 -9.79 -0.40 11.61
N GLY A 88 -10.66 0.40 12.21
CA GLY A 88 -10.36 1.09 13.46
C GLY A 88 -11.65 1.45 14.19
N ASP A 89 -11.51 1.61 15.49
CA ASP A 89 -12.61 1.83 16.42
C ASP A 89 -12.06 2.49 17.70
N GLY A 90 -12.91 3.26 18.37
CA GLY A 90 -12.61 4.00 19.60
C GLY A 90 -12.75 5.51 19.44
N ASN A 91 -12.66 6.20 20.57
CA ASN A 91 -12.71 7.66 20.69
C ASN A 91 -11.30 8.26 20.80
N GLN A 92 -11.16 9.57 20.97
CA GLN A 92 -9.84 10.21 20.97
C GLN A 92 -8.84 9.66 22.01
N GLU A 93 -9.32 9.06 23.11
CA GLU A 93 -8.47 8.54 24.19
C GLU A 93 -8.04 7.08 23.98
N ASP A 94 -8.90 6.25 23.37
CA ASP A 94 -8.70 4.80 23.26
C ASP A 94 -8.68 4.27 21.81
N TRP A 95 -8.81 5.15 20.82
CA TRP A 95 -8.86 4.78 19.42
C TRP A 95 -7.60 4.07 18.95
N GLN A 96 -7.84 2.98 18.21
CA GLN A 96 -6.82 2.23 17.53
C GLN A 96 -7.32 1.80 16.16
N ALA A 97 -6.41 1.76 15.19
CA ALA A 97 -6.67 1.17 13.90
C ALA A 97 -5.59 0.17 13.50
N THR A 98 -6.02 -0.88 12.83
CA THR A 98 -5.15 -1.88 12.22
C THR A 98 -5.26 -1.83 10.72
N ALA A 99 -4.14 -2.02 10.03
CA ALA A 99 -4.13 -2.19 8.59
C ALA A 99 -3.16 -3.29 8.17
N ARG A 100 -3.49 -3.93 7.05
CA ARG A 100 -2.68 -4.98 6.43
C ARG A 100 -2.83 -4.94 4.92
N HIS A 101 -1.75 -5.21 4.20
CA HIS A 101 -1.79 -5.43 2.76
C HIS A 101 -1.98 -6.91 2.43
N ASP A 102 -2.77 -7.27 1.42
CA ASP A 102 -3.08 -8.67 1.05
C ASP A 102 -1.85 -9.50 0.69
N THR A 103 -0.85 -8.89 0.06
CA THR A 103 0.47 -9.52 -0.20
C THR A 103 1.33 -9.72 1.07
N LEU A 104 1.07 -8.96 2.15
CA LEU A 104 1.82 -8.98 3.40
C LEU A 104 0.96 -9.58 4.54
N MET A 105 0.38 -10.76 4.30
CA MET A 105 -0.63 -11.35 5.19
C MET A 105 -0.16 -11.56 6.65
N ASP A 106 1.15 -11.69 6.85
CA ASP A 106 1.84 -11.89 8.12
C ASP A 106 2.24 -10.58 8.83
N GLN A 107 1.93 -9.41 8.23
CA GLN A 107 2.35 -8.11 8.74
C GLN A 107 1.12 -7.24 8.97
N ILE A 108 0.66 -7.23 10.22
CA ILE A 108 -0.39 -6.34 10.67
C ILE A 108 0.28 -5.13 11.31
N PHE A 109 -0.14 -3.95 10.89
CA PHE A 109 0.32 -2.69 11.47
C PHE A 109 -0.82 -2.11 12.29
N ILE A 110 -0.50 -1.58 13.46
CA ILE A 110 -1.44 -0.92 14.35
C ILE A 110 -1.00 0.52 14.55
N ILE A 111 -1.94 1.44 14.57
CA ILE A 111 -1.76 2.84 14.96
C ILE A 111 -2.69 3.12 16.12
N ASP A 112 -2.20 3.85 17.11
CA ASP A 112 -3.01 4.35 18.23
C ASP A 112 -3.37 5.83 18.04
N ALA A 113 -4.18 6.37 18.95
CA ALA A 113 -4.58 7.77 18.94
C ALA A 113 -3.40 8.76 19.02
N SER A 114 -2.22 8.33 19.50
CA SER A 114 -1.00 9.17 19.50
C SER A 114 -0.35 9.28 18.12
N GLY A 115 -0.76 8.46 17.16
CA GLY A 115 -0.20 8.41 15.80
C GLY A 115 1.05 7.54 15.68
N VAL A 116 1.42 6.80 16.73
CA VAL A 116 2.54 5.86 16.71
C VAL A 116 2.11 4.58 16.00
N ILE A 117 2.86 4.19 14.96
CA ILE A 117 2.62 2.95 14.23
C ILE A 117 3.56 1.87 14.72
N ASN A 118 2.98 0.77 15.22
CA ASN A 118 3.70 -0.42 15.61
C ASN A 118 3.34 -1.59 14.69
N ARG A 119 4.26 -2.54 14.56
CA ARG A 119 3.96 -3.81 13.92
C ARG A 119 3.46 -4.78 14.98
N LEU A 120 2.31 -5.40 14.74
CA LEU A 120 1.88 -6.57 15.50
C LEU A 120 2.68 -7.76 14.97
N ASP A 121 3.79 -8.07 15.61
CA ASP A 121 4.51 -9.30 15.31
C ASP A 121 3.62 -10.48 15.74
N SER A 122 3.36 -11.40 14.80
CA SER A 122 2.74 -12.68 15.16
C SER A 122 3.67 -13.40 16.14
N PRO A 123 3.16 -14.04 17.20
CA PRO A 123 4.00 -14.80 18.11
C PRO A 123 4.82 -15.82 17.31
N PRO A 124 6.10 -16.04 17.65
CA PRO A 124 6.89 -17.07 16.99
C PRO A 124 6.16 -18.41 17.17
N LYS A 125 5.91 -19.09 16.04
CA LYS A 125 5.37 -20.45 16.01
C LYS A 125 6.30 -21.43 16.71
#